data_AF-A0A937XTS9-F1
#
_entry.id   AF-A0A937XTS9-F1
#
_cell.length_a   1.000
_cell.length_b   1.000
_cell.length_c   1.000
_cell.angle_alpha   90.00
_cell.angle_beta   90.00
_cell.angle_gamma   90.00
#
_symmetry.space_group_name_H-M   'P 1'
#
loop_
_entity.id
_entity.type
_entity.pdbx_description
1 polymer ?
#
loop_
_entity_poly.entity_id
_entity_poly.type
_entity_poly.pdbx_seq_one_letter_code
_entity_poly.pdbx_strand_id
1 'polypeptide(L)'
;MCANRAARDSLPAATPSVASNGRRCCASWSATAELRIAPRRPLPPAPGRRVTPVSAYVPKQERRTMPETKSAKVRSRLKHPIIDADGHWLEVQPVFMDYLAEVAGAKLVDRYRDTLKKAVGYNWYTVDPAIRDRSRMRRQGWWGFPTNVMDRAACIVPAVFRERLDDWGVDLALVYPTLGFMLLDVMKDSELRPVVMRAYNVMAADMFRPFADRMIPAGVIPMTTPQEALEHLEHAHSLGIKLVMMNGNVRRPLEIDADWQPDPTRRRYYIDAFGVDSPYDYDPVWRKCVDLKLAVTFHTGTQGWADRCSPSNYVLNHLGHFAHSHQVTARTLFMGGVTERFPTLKFGFMEGGSGWATTLYSDILGHWKKRNLPFMRRHTNPELLNLKRLRRVMEKHTKGNQRFEGKLDSIIEANLDIFVPDVSQAELARRDMDSDDFSRTNIRSEADVRRLYAKNFFFGCEADDPMTTVAFNDKLGLRLKTLLGSDIGHFDVVDATKVIEEAWEMVEHGFISKFNFREFTFGNAVALHGGMHPGFFKGTVVEAAAERELARAAASTPETGHR
;
A
#
# COMPACT_ATOMS: atom_id res chain seq x y z
N MET A 1 -58.82 30.86 10.45
CA MET A 1 -59.27 31.30 11.80
C MET A 1 -58.10 31.02 12.74
N CYS A 2 -57.32 32.04 13.15
CA CYS A 2 -57.46 32.79 14.42
C CYS A 2 -56.97 31.94 15.62
N ALA A 3 -55.84 32.21 16.30
CA ALA A 3 -55.43 33.41 17.08
C ALA A 3 -56.28 33.59 18.36
N ASN A 4 -55.79 33.88 19.57
CA ASN A 4 -54.69 34.71 20.11
C ASN A 4 -53.94 33.93 21.25
N ARG A 5 -52.97 34.34 22.10
CA ARG A 5 -52.02 35.45 22.49
C ARG A 5 -51.08 34.82 23.59
N ALA A 6 -50.07 35.37 24.28
CA ALA A 6 -49.08 36.50 24.29
C ALA A 6 -48.08 36.14 25.46
N ALA A 7 -46.92 36.75 25.76
CA ALA A 7 -46.12 37.89 25.28
C ALA A 7 -44.62 37.43 25.17
N ARG A 8 -43.54 38.18 24.87
CA ARG A 8 -43.18 39.62 24.76
C ARG A 8 -42.80 40.42 26.03
N ASP A 9 -41.55 40.28 26.48
CA ASP A 9 -40.70 41.28 27.19
C ASP A 9 -39.21 40.82 27.14
N SER A 10 -38.17 41.66 27.25
CA SER A 10 -37.89 42.95 26.59
C SER A 10 -36.35 43.14 26.42
N LEU A 11 -35.94 44.15 25.63
CA LEU A 11 -34.55 44.47 25.19
C LEU A 11 -33.77 45.33 26.23
N PRO A 12 -32.44 45.59 26.16
CA PRO A 12 -31.68 45.89 24.92
C PRO A 12 -30.21 45.41 24.79
N ALA A 13 -29.67 45.61 23.58
CA ALA A 13 -28.23 45.61 23.28
C ALA A 13 -27.66 47.04 23.26
N ALA A 14 -26.33 47.18 23.33
CA ALA A 14 -25.65 48.48 23.28
C ALA A 14 -24.38 48.45 22.39
N THR A 15 -24.27 49.42 21.47
CA THR A 15 -23.09 49.74 20.63
C THR A 15 -23.20 51.21 20.18
N PRO A 16 -22.14 51.84 19.64
CA PRO A 16 -20.74 51.84 20.07
C PRO A 16 -20.27 53.29 20.37
N SER A 17 -18.98 53.52 20.64
CA SER A 17 -18.37 54.85 20.44
C SER A 17 -16.92 54.73 19.94
N VAL A 18 -16.42 55.78 19.28
CA VAL A 18 -15.14 55.79 18.56
C VAL A 18 -14.30 56.98 19.02
N ALA A 19 -13.01 56.74 19.28
CA ALA A 19 -11.97 57.77 19.39
C ALA A 19 -10.71 57.27 18.68
N SER A 20 -9.86 58.19 18.20
CA SER A 20 -8.86 57.91 17.15
C SER A 20 -7.41 58.14 17.60
N ASN A 21 -6.49 57.78 16.69
CA ASN A 21 -5.02 57.86 16.73
C ASN A 21 -4.30 56.65 17.39
N GLY A 22 -3.28 56.02 16.78
CA GLY A 22 -2.80 56.12 15.40
C GLY A 22 -1.29 56.32 15.25
N ARG A 23 -0.57 55.25 14.94
CA ARG A 23 0.72 55.25 14.22
C ARG A 23 0.99 53.85 13.63
N ARG A 24 1.86 53.80 12.62
CA ARG A 24 2.13 52.60 11.81
C ARG A 24 3.30 51.80 12.38
N CYS A 25 3.29 50.49 12.17
CA CYS A 25 4.49 49.78 11.74
C CYS A 25 4.09 48.53 10.95
N CYS A 26 4.68 48.34 9.76
CA CYS A 26 4.51 47.11 8.98
C CYS A 26 5.63 46.13 9.37
N ALA A 27 5.28 44.88 9.64
CA ALA A 27 6.23 43.78 9.80
C ALA A 27 5.64 42.51 9.18
N SER A 28 6.37 41.90 8.25
CA SER A 28 5.98 40.69 7.54
C SER A 28 6.17 39.45 8.41
N TRP A 29 5.10 38.70 8.67
CA TRP A 29 5.16 37.43 9.39
C TRP A 29 5.53 36.25 8.48
N SER A 30 6.79 36.21 8.08
CA SER A 30 7.41 34.99 7.52
C SER A 30 7.93 34.12 8.67
N ALA A 31 7.10 33.20 9.16
CA ALA A 31 7.42 32.34 10.31
C ALA A 31 7.29 30.85 9.94
N THR A 32 8.32 30.29 9.29
CA THR A 32 8.50 28.84 9.18
C THR A 32 8.81 28.28 10.57
N ALA A 33 7.82 27.69 11.22
CA ALA A 33 7.99 27.04 12.51
C ALA A 33 8.78 25.73 12.36
N GLU A 34 10.11 25.79 12.54
CA GLU A 34 10.94 24.60 12.71
C GLU A 34 10.45 23.79 13.92
N LEU A 35 9.79 22.66 13.67
CA LEU A 35 9.45 21.67 14.70
C LEU A 35 10.72 20.99 15.19
N ARG A 36 11.42 21.66 16.12
CA ARG A 36 12.61 21.13 16.81
C ARG A 36 12.24 20.01 17.78
N ILE A 37 11.96 18.84 17.22
CA ILE A 37 11.91 17.58 17.94
C ILE A 37 13.30 17.38 18.56
N ALA A 38 13.38 17.36 19.90
CA ALA A 38 14.64 17.16 20.60
C ALA A 38 15.23 15.78 20.22
N PRO A 39 16.55 15.69 19.94
CA PRO A 39 17.17 14.43 19.53
C PRO A 39 17.05 13.41 20.67
N ARG A 40 16.19 12.41 20.48
CA ARG A 40 16.14 11.25 21.37
C ARG A 40 17.49 10.55 21.31
N ARG A 41 18.01 10.13 22.47
CA ARG A 41 19.21 9.28 22.51
C ARG A 41 18.95 8.03 21.65
N PRO A 42 19.93 7.55 20.86
CA PRO A 42 19.85 6.23 20.27
C PRO A 42 19.54 5.19 21.36
N LEU A 43 18.65 4.25 21.06
CA LEU A 43 18.52 3.05 21.88
C LEU A 43 19.87 2.32 21.87
N PRO A 44 20.33 1.78 23.01
CA PRO A 44 21.57 1.00 23.02
C PRO A 44 21.45 -0.17 22.04
N PRO A 45 22.53 -0.53 21.32
CA PRO A 45 22.50 -1.71 20.46
C PRO A 45 22.13 -2.93 21.31
N ALA A 46 21.23 -3.77 20.79
CA ALA A 46 20.82 -4.99 21.48
C ALA A 46 22.07 -5.81 21.85
N PRO A 47 22.22 -6.24 23.12
CA PRO A 47 23.44 -6.89 23.57
C PRO A 47 23.65 -8.18 22.78
N GLY A 48 24.81 -8.29 22.13
CA GLY A 48 25.18 -9.41 21.24
C GLY A 48 25.38 -10.75 21.96
N ARG A 49 24.35 -11.25 22.64
CA ARG A 49 24.27 -12.64 23.08
C ARG A 49 23.99 -13.52 21.87
N ARG A 50 24.74 -14.61 21.75
CA ARG A 50 24.39 -15.70 20.85
C ARG A 50 23.04 -16.26 21.31
N VAL A 51 22.02 -16.18 20.46
CA VAL A 51 20.85 -17.06 20.55
C VAL A 51 21.40 -18.49 20.55
N THR A 52 21.01 -19.30 21.54
CA THR A 52 21.50 -20.68 21.63
C THR A 52 20.91 -21.45 20.45
N PRO A 53 21.71 -22.01 19.52
CA PRO A 53 21.14 -22.64 18.34
C PRO A 53 20.25 -23.82 18.73
N VAL A 54 18.94 -23.68 18.55
CA VAL A 54 18.01 -24.80 18.68
C VAL A 54 18.43 -25.82 17.62
N SER A 55 18.70 -27.06 18.05
CA SER A 55 19.18 -28.12 17.16
C SER A 55 18.19 -28.30 16.01
N ALA A 56 18.61 -27.93 14.79
CA ALA A 56 17.75 -27.93 13.61
C ALA A 56 17.29 -29.36 13.30
N TYR A 57 16.06 -29.68 13.71
CA TYR A 57 15.41 -30.94 13.35
C TYR A 57 15.05 -30.88 11.86
N VAL A 58 15.89 -31.50 11.04
CA VAL A 58 15.61 -31.74 9.62
C VAL A 58 14.93 -33.11 9.53
N PRO A 59 13.63 -33.19 9.18
CA PRO A 59 12.98 -34.47 8.96
C PRO A 59 13.65 -35.22 7.81
N LYS A 60 13.79 -36.55 7.94
CA LYS A 60 14.10 -37.38 6.77
C LYS A 60 12.88 -37.37 5.86
N GLN A 61 13.05 -37.06 4.57
CA GLN A 61 11.98 -37.24 3.58
C GLN A 61 11.67 -38.74 3.45
N GLU A 62 10.54 -39.17 4.00
CA GLU A 62 9.95 -40.47 3.66
C GLU A 62 9.32 -40.39 2.27
N ARG A 63 9.44 -41.47 1.48
CA ARG A 63 8.82 -41.53 0.15
C ARG A 63 7.32 -41.72 0.29
N ARG A 64 6.56 -40.61 0.22
CA ARG A 64 5.09 -40.64 0.10
C ARG A 64 4.65 -41.49 -1.09
N THR A 65 3.62 -42.29 -0.88
CA THR A 65 2.94 -43.12 -1.89
C THR A 65 1.62 -42.50 -2.39
N MET A 66 1.42 -41.21 -2.12
CA MET A 66 0.21 -40.48 -2.52
C MET A 66 0.16 -40.22 -4.03
N PRO A 67 -1.04 -40.13 -4.65
CA PRO A 67 -1.16 -39.70 -6.04
C PRO A 67 -0.63 -38.28 -6.23
N GLU A 68 0.20 -38.08 -7.25
CA GLU A 68 0.70 -36.75 -7.67
C GLU A 68 -0.48 -35.78 -7.85
N THR A 69 -0.40 -34.59 -7.23
CA THR A 69 -1.47 -33.58 -7.28
C THR A 69 -1.59 -32.99 -8.69
N LYS A 70 -2.70 -32.28 -8.97
CA LYS A 70 -2.85 -31.60 -10.26
C LYS A 70 -1.88 -30.41 -10.39
N SER A 71 -1.64 -29.66 -9.31
CA SER A 71 -0.59 -28.63 -9.25
C SER A 71 0.81 -29.19 -9.55
N ALA A 72 1.18 -30.33 -8.97
CA ALA A 72 2.43 -31.02 -9.29
C ALA A 72 2.49 -31.47 -10.77
N LYS A 73 1.38 -31.97 -11.34
CA LYS A 73 1.25 -32.33 -12.76
C LYS A 73 1.32 -31.15 -13.72
N VAL A 74 0.88 -29.96 -13.32
CA VAL A 74 1.12 -28.72 -14.06
C VAL A 74 2.61 -28.42 -14.00
N ARG A 75 3.17 -28.35 -12.79
CA ARG A 75 4.58 -28.00 -12.55
C ARG A 75 5.56 -28.92 -13.28
N SER A 76 5.34 -30.22 -13.30
CA SER A 76 6.22 -31.21 -13.95
C SER A 76 6.26 -31.08 -15.48
N ARG A 77 5.33 -30.33 -16.09
CA ARG A 77 5.29 -30.01 -17.54
C ARG A 77 6.00 -28.69 -17.89
N LEU A 78 6.40 -27.88 -16.90
CA LEU A 78 6.98 -26.55 -17.11
C LEU A 78 8.50 -26.57 -17.27
N LYS A 79 9.00 -25.68 -18.14
CA LYS A 79 10.45 -25.49 -18.41
C LYS A 79 11.09 -24.41 -17.55
N HIS A 80 10.39 -23.94 -16.52
CA HIS A 80 10.84 -22.95 -15.54
C HIS A 80 10.35 -23.38 -14.15
N PRO A 81 11.02 -22.92 -13.07
CA PRO A 81 10.47 -23.01 -11.73
C PRO A 81 9.17 -22.21 -11.57
N ILE A 82 8.45 -22.47 -10.50
CA ILE A 82 7.41 -21.61 -9.95
C ILE A 82 7.93 -21.01 -8.64
N ILE A 83 7.81 -19.69 -8.53
CA ILE A 83 8.01 -18.93 -7.31
C ILE A 83 6.63 -18.47 -6.85
N ASP A 84 6.22 -18.92 -5.68
CA ASP A 84 5.15 -18.25 -4.93
C ASP A 84 5.73 -16.98 -4.33
N ALA A 85 5.16 -15.83 -4.67
CA ALA A 85 5.63 -14.52 -4.27
C ALA A 85 4.87 -13.92 -3.07
N ASP A 86 3.86 -14.61 -2.54
CA ASP A 86 2.93 -14.13 -1.51
C ASP A 86 2.30 -15.33 -0.76
N GLY A 87 3.14 -16.21 -0.20
CA GLY A 87 2.70 -17.31 0.66
C GLY A 87 2.78 -16.90 2.13
N HIS A 88 1.90 -17.40 3.00
CA HIS A 88 1.82 -16.90 4.39
C HIS A 88 2.26 -17.93 5.44
N TRP A 89 2.67 -17.42 6.60
CA TRP A 89 2.86 -18.24 7.81
C TRP A 89 2.19 -17.64 9.03
N LEU A 90 1.77 -18.53 9.91
CA LEU A 90 0.89 -18.29 11.05
C LEU A 90 1.70 -18.37 12.33
N GLU A 91 2.20 -17.23 12.76
CA GLU A 91 3.17 -17.10 13.85
C GLU A 91 2.63 -17.67 15.16
N VAL A 92 3.33 -18.68 15.67
CA VAL A 92 2.95 -19.44 16.86
C VAL A 92 3.06 -18.54 18.09
N GLN A 93 1.94 -17.96 18.54
CA GLN A 93 1.91 -16.96 19.61
C GLN A 93 2.77 -17.33 20.83
N PRO A 94 2.72 -18.55 21.41
CA PRO A 94 3.64 -18.95 22.48
C PRO A 94 5.12 -18.76 22.13
N VAL A 95 5.58 -19.29 21.00
CA VAL A 95 6.98 -19.17 20.53
C VAL A 95 7.34 -17.70 20.30
N PHE A 96 6.43 -16.90 19.75
CA PHE A 96 6.64 -15.46 19.59
C PHE A 96 6.77 -14.73 20.95
N MET A 97 6.11 -15.20 22.01
CA MET A 97 6.28 -14.61 23.35
C MET A 97 7.70 -14.83 23.88
N ASP A 98 8.33 -15.97 23.54
CA ASP A 98 9.68 -16.30 23.97
C ASP A 98 10.71 -15.39 23.27
N TYR A 99 10.64 -15.24 21.95
CA TYR A 99 11.45 -14.26 21.21
C TYR A 99 11.23 -12.81 21.70
N LEU A 100 10.00 -12.44 22.04
CA LEU A 100 9.70 -11.13 22.64
C LEU A 100 10.27 -11.00 24.06
N ALA A 101 10.31 -12.08 24.84
CA ALA A 101 10.95 -12.10 26.15
C ALA A 101 12.48 -11.97 26.05
N GLU A 102 13.12 -12.58 25.05
CA GLU A 102 14.56 -12.44 24.79
C GLU A 102 14.93 -11.02 24.34
N VAL A 103 14.15 -10.42 23.43
CA VAL A 103 14.44 -9.09 22.85
C VAL A 103 14.01 -7.93 23.75
N ALA A 104 12.89 -8.05 24.46
CA ALA A 104 12.26 -6.94 25.19
C ALA A 104 12.10 -7.19 26.71
N GLY A 105 12.33 -8.41 27.19
CA GLY A 105 12.14 -8.80 28.59
C GLY A 105 10.67 -9.03 28.98
N ALA A 106 10.44 -9.94 29.93
CA ALA A 106 9.11 -10.43 30.31
C ALA A 106 8.06 -9.33 30.59
N LYS A 107 8.44 -8.21 31.21
CA LYS A 107 7.52 -7.08 31.49
C LYS A 107 6.89 -6.47 30.23
N LEU A 108 7.58 -6.49 29.09
CA LEU A 108 7.04 -5.99 27.83
C LEU A 108 6.20 -7.02 27.08
N VAL A 109 6.37 -8.32 27.38
CA VAL A 109 5.48 -9.39 26.88
C VAL A 109 4.07 -9.21 27.43
N ASP A 110 3.93 -8.92 28.72
CA ASP A 110 2.60 -8.70 29.33
C ASP A 110 1.96 -7.40 28.83
N ARG A 111 2.71 -6.30 28.75
CA ARG A 111 2.23 -5.04 28.13
C ARG A 111 1.81 -5.26 26.67
N TYR A 112 2.55 -6.07 25.90
CA TYR A 112 2.18 -6.45 24.53
C TYR A 112 0.85 -7.22 24.49
N ARG A 113 0.69 -8.27 25.31
CA ARG A 113 -0.55 -9.08 25.37
C ARG A 113 -1.77 -8.20 25.65
N ASP A 114 -1.63 -7.28 26.61
CA ASP A 114 -2.69 -6.38 27.03
C ASP A 114 -3.03 -5.33 25.97
N THR A 115 -2.04 -4.80 25.25
CA THR A 115 -2.22 -3.89 24.11
C THR A 115 -2.87 -4.61 22.92
N LEU A 116 -2.40 -5.81 22.57
CA LEU A 116 -2.96 -6.62 21.48
C LEU A 116 -4.42 -6.96 21.73
N LYS A 117 -4.76 -7.38 22.96
CA LYS A 117 -6.13 -7.69 23.39
C LYS A 117 -7.08 -6.50 23.25
N LYS A 118 -6.59 -5.28 23.47
CA LYS A 118 -7.35 -4.02 23.30
C LYS A 118 -7.46 -3.63 21.82
N ALA A 119 -6.39 -3.77 21.04
CA ALA A 119 -6.31 -3.28 19.67
C ALA A 119 -6.93 -4.21 18.61
N VAL A 120 -6.88 -5.53 18.82
CA VAL A 120 -7.38 -6.52 17.83
C VAL A 120 -8.90 -6.70 17.87
N GLY A 121 -9.60 -6.26 18.94
CA GLY A 121 -11.04 -6.02 18.86
C GLY A 121 -11.96 -7.26 18.70
N TYR A 122 -11.52 -8.45 19.13
CA TYR A 122 -12.41 -9.63 19.22
C TYR A 122 -13.63 -9.41 20.14
N ASN A 123 -13.64 -8.33 20.93
CA ASN A 123 -14.80 -7.84 21.67
C ASN A 123 -15.99 -7.44 20.77
N TRP A 124 -15.88 -7.41 19.44
CA TRP A 124 -17.04 -7.24 18.55
C TRP A 124 -18.18 -8.19 18.92
N TYR A 125 -17.89 -9.44 19.32
CA TYR A 125 -18.92 -10.40 19.72
C TYR A 125 -19.61 -10.05 21.05
N THR A 126 -18.91 -9.36 21.97
CA THR A 126 -19.35 -9.09 23.36
C THR A 126 -19.88 -7.68 23.60
N VAL A 127 -19.56 -6.71 22.73
CA VAL A 127 -20.07 -5.32 22.81
C VAL A 127 -21.55 -5.29 22.42
N ASP A 128 -22.36 -4.42 23.02
CA ASP A 128 -23.78 -4.27 22.66
C ASP A 128 -23.97 -3.87 21.17
N PRO A 129 -24.93 -4.47 20.42
CA PRO A 129 -25.15 -4.14 19.01
C PRO A 129 -25.44 -2.66 18.70
N ALA A 130 -26.16 -1.94 19.57
CA ALA A 130 -26.41 -0.51 19.39
C ALA A 130 -25.19 0.36 19.75
N ILE A 131 -24.23 -0.15 20.53
CA ILE A 131 -22.88 0.42 20.62
C ILE A 131 -22.08 0.12 19.34
N ARG A 132 -22.11 -1.12 18.81
CA ARG A 132 -21.40 -1.48 17.56
C ARG A 132 -21.80 -0.57 16.39
N ASP A 133 -23.11 -0.34 16.22
CA ASP A 133 -23.63 0.50 15.14
C ASP A 133 -23.19 1.97 15.30
N ARG A 134 -23.47 2.59 16.46
CA ARG A 134 -23.12 4.00 16.76
C ARG A 134 -21.62 4.29 16.72
N SER A 135 -20.78 3.31 17.05
CA SER A 135 -19.31 3.43 16.99
C SER A 135 -18.70 3.00 15.65
N ARG A 136 -19.51 2.48 14.71
CA ARG A 136 -19.05 1.85 13.45
C ARG A 136 -17.96 0.79 13.70
N MET A 137 -18.14 -0.01 14.74
CA MET A 137 -17.23 -1.09 15.12
C MET A 137 -17.29 -2.20 14.07
N ARG A 138 -16.34 -2.17 13.13
CA ARG A 138 -16.29 -3.04 11.95
C ARG A 138 -16.49 -4.52 12.29
N ARG A 139 -17.33 -5.21 11.52
CA ARG A 139 -17.44 -6.67 11.52
C ARG A 139 -16.12 -7.25 11.03
N GLN A 140 -15.47 -8.05 11.86
CA GLN A 140 -14.29 -8.85 11.52
C GLN A 140 -14.70 -10.21 10.94
N GLY A 141 -13.74 -10.92 10.34
CA GLY A 141 -13.91 -12.30 9.89
C GLY A 141 -14.32 -13.19 11.06
N TRP A 142 -15.16 -14.19 10.79
CA TRP A 142 -15.52 -15.21 11.79
C TRP A 142 -14.36 -16.21 11.98
N TRP A 143 -13.81 -16.66 10.86
CA TRP A 143 -12.63 -17.50 10.76
C TRP A 143 -11.85 -17.05 9.54
N GLY A 144 -10.52 -17.09 9.60
CA GLY A 144 -9.63 -16.46 8.61
C GLY A 144 -8.47 -17.35 8.17
N PHE A 145 -8.62 -18.67 8.25
CA PHE A 145 -7.51 -19.63 8.15
C PHE A 145 -7.94 -20.99 7.58
N PRO A 146 -7.01 -21.84 7.08
CA PRO A 146 -7.33 -23.16 6.58
C PRO A 146 -7.87 -24.08 7.69
N THR A 147 -8.85 -24.90 7.34
CA THR A 147 -9.35 -26.01 8.16
C THR A 147 -8.76 -27.36 7.78
N ASN A 148 -8.15 -27.46 6.59
CA ASN A 148 -7.31 -28.60 6.19
C ASN A 148 -6.13 -28.74 7.16
N VAL A 149 -6.03 -29.89 7.83
CA VAL A 149 -5.01 -30.15 8.86
C VAL A 149 -3.59 -29.99 8.31
N MET A 150 -3.31 -30.47 7.10
CA MET A 150 -1.96 -30.41 6.53
C MET A 150 -1.56 -28.98 6.14
N ASP A 151 -2.48 -28.20 5.59
CA ASP A 151 -2.18 -26.83 5.15
C ASP A 151 -2.14 -25.88 6.35
N ARG A 152 -3.03 -26.06 7.33
CA ARG A 152 -2.96 -25.38 8.63
C ARG A 152 -1.67 -25.70 9.38
N ALA A 153 -1.20 -26.95 9.36
CA ALA A 153 0.07 -27.36 9.96
C ALA A 153 1.28 -26.81 9.19
N ALA A 154 1.23 -26.79 7.85
CA ALA A 154 2.25 -26.20 7.00
C ALA A 154 2.48 -24.72 7.34
N CYS A 155 1.40 -23.93 7.37
CA CYS A 155 1.48 -22.50 7.68
C CYS A 155 1.94 -22.22 9.12
N ILE A 156 1.73 -23.14 10.06
CA ILE A 156 2.18 -23.03 11.47
C ILE A 156 3.64 -23.49 11.66
N VAL A 157 4.13 -24.45 10.88
CA VAL A 157 5.43 -25.11 11.05
C VAL A 157 6.22 -25.07 9.75
N PRO A 158 7.27 -24.24 9.62
CA PRO A 158 8.04 -24.09 8.38
C PRO A 158 8.61 -25.40 7.81
N ALA A 159 8.91 -26.40 8.65
CA ALA A 159 9.32 -27.73 8.18
C ALA A 159 8.22 -28.46 7.38
N VAL A 160 6.96 -28.31 7.76
CA VAL A 160 5.80 -28.91 7.09
C VAL A 160 5.44 -28.11 5.82
N PHE A 161 5.59 -26.78 5.86
CA PHE A 161 5.55 -25.94 4.64
C PHE A 161 6.57 -26.44 3.61
N ARG A 162 7.83 -26.61 4.03
CA ARG A 162 8.94 -27.11 3.21
C ARG A 162 8.71 -28.51 2.65
N GLU A 163 7.95 -29.38 3.33
CA GLU A 163 7.52 -30.68 2.80
C GLU A 163 6.43 -30.53 1.74
N ARG A 164 5.44 -29.65 1.99
CA ARG A 164 4.22 -29.52 1.18
C ARG A 164 4.41 -28.78 -0.15
N LEU A 165 5.47 -27.99 -0.30
CA LEU A 165 5.82 -27.29 -1.56
C LEU A 165 5.76 -28.19 -2.81
N ASP A 166 6.14 -29.47 -2.70
CA ASP A 166 6.09 -30.43 -3.81
C ASP A 166 4.66 -30.86 -4.15
N ASP A 167 3.79 -31.05 -3.15
CA ASP A 167 2.35 -31.30 -3.35
C ASP A 167 1.64 -30.06 -3.94
N TRP A 168 2.17 -28.87 -3.68
CA TRP A 168 1.65 -27.59 -4.19
C TRP A 168 2.23 -27.19 -5.55
N GLY A 169 3.25 -27.89 -6.07
CA GLY A 169 3.89 -27.56 -7.36
C GLY A 169 4.77 -26.30 -7.36
N VAL A 170 5.22 -25.84 -6.19
CA VAL A 170 6.01 -24.60 -6.00
C VAL A 170 7.48 -24.94 -5.70
N ASP A 171 8.44 -24.35 -6.41
CA ASP A 171 9.87 -24.60 -6.13
C ASP A 171 10.37 -23.77 -4.95
N LEU A 172 9.99 -22.50 -4.88
CA LEU A 172 10.41 -21.51 -3.88
C LEU A 172 9.22 -20.67 -3.44
N ALA A 173 9.07 -20.47 -2.13
CA ALA A 173 8.10 -19.52 -1.57
C ALA A 173 8.78 -18.30 -0.94
N LEU A 174 8.22 -17.12 -1.22
CA LEU A 174 8.47 -15.88 -0.49
C LEU A 174 7.40 -15.77 0.60
N VAL A 175 7.80 -15.86 1.86
CA VAL A 175 6.88 -16.16 2.97
C VAL A 175 6.62 -14.94 3.85
N TYR A 176 5.40 -14.43 3.83
CA TYR A 176 4.95 -13.24 4.52
C TYR A 176 4.27 -13.55 5.87
N PRO A 177 4.38 -12.66 6.86
CA PRO A 177 3.69 -12.78 8.14
C PRO A 177 2.18 -12.63 8.04
N THR A 178 1.42 -13.33 8.89
CA THR A 178 0.02 -13.00 9.19
C THR A 178 -0.11 -12.14 10.46
N LEU A 179 0.61 -12.47 11.53
CA LEU A 179 0.70 -11.66 12.76
C LEU A 179 1.51 -10.39 12.52
N GLY A 180 2.68 -10.48 11.91
CA GLY A 180 3.51 -9.31 11.58
C GLY A 180 2.75 -8.28 10.72
N PHE A 181 1.97 -8.75 9.73
CA PHE A 181 1.04 -7.93 8.96
C PHE A 181 0.02 -7.21 9.86
N MET A 182 -0.70 -7.97 10.70
CA MET A 182 -1.71 -7.41 11.60
C MET A 182 -1.09 -6.40 12.60
N LEU A 183 0.10 -6.69 13.13
CA LEU A 183 0.82 -5.81 14.05
C LEU A 183 1.24 -4.48 13.40
N LEU A 184 1.56 -4.47 12.10
CA LEU A 184 1.93 -3.22 11.41
C LEU A 184 0.77 -2.22 11.35
N ASP A 185 -0.50 -2.65 11.33
CA ASP A 185 -1.61 -1.72 11.59
C ASP A 185 -1.90 -1.57 13.09
N VAL A 186 -2.13 -2.64 13.86
CA VAL A 186 -2.72 -2.46 15.21
C VAL A 186 -1.76 -1.90 16.27
N MET A 187 -0.44 -2.06 16.12
CA MET A 187 0.54 -1.66 17.14
C MET A 187 0.90 -0.17 17.07
N LYS A 188 -0.03 0.71 17.47
CA LYS A 188 0.18 2.17 17.44
C LYS A 188 1.14 2.68 18.55
N ASP A 189 1.27 1.96 19.66
CA ASP A 189 2.20 2.27 20.77
C ASP A 189 3.65 2.39 20.28
N SER A 190 4.26 3.56 20.48
CA SER A 190 5.60 3.91 19.97
C SER A 190 6.76 3.30 20.74
N GLU A 191 6.53 2.72 21.92
CA GLU A 191 7.55 2.01 22.70
C GLU A 191 7.48 0.50 22.41
N LEU A 192 6.28 -0.05 22.28
CA LEU A 192 6.07 -1.46 21.94
C LEU A 192 6.42 -1.76 20.49
N ARG A 193 5.97 -0.94 19.52
CA ARG A 193 6.11 -1.28 18.09
C ARG A 193 7.56 -1.61 17.70
N PRO A 194 8.59 -0.80 18.01
CA PRO A 194 9.95 -1.12 17.58
C PRO A 194 10.48 -2.44 18.17
N VAL A 195 10.25 -2.71 19.46
CA VAL A 195 10.76 -3.95 20.08
C VAL A 195 9.99 -5.20 19.61
N VAL A 196 8.67 -5.08 19.39
CA VAL A 196 7.81 -6.14 18.85
C VAL A 196 8.20 -6.51 17.42
N MET A 197 8.43 -5.50 16.56
CA MET A 197 8.87 -5.73 15.18
C MET A 197 10.32 -6.28 15.11
N ARG A 198 11.21 -5.91 16.04
CA ARG A 198 12.54 -6.53 16.17
C ARG A 198 12.44 -7.99 16.58
N ALA A 199 11.61 -8.33 17.58
CA ALA A 199 11.38 -9.71 18.01
C ALA A 199 10.84 -10.58 16.87
N TYR A 200 9.91 -10.06 16.06
CA TYR A 200 9.42 -10.78 14.88
C TYR A 200 10.55 -11.07 13.89
N ASN A 201 11.37 -10.06 13.56
CA ASN A 201 12.45 -10.22 12.60
C ASN A 201 13.51 -11.26 13.07
N VAL A 202 13.80 -11.32 14.39
CA VAL A 202 14.66 -12.38 14.96
C VAL A 202 14.01 -13.77 14.78
N MET A 203 12.74 -13.92 15.16
CA MET A 203 12.00 -15.18 15.04
C MET A 203 11.95 -15.68 13.59
N ALA A 204 11.62 -14.80 12.63
CA ALA A 204 11.56 -15.13 11.22
C ALA A 204 12.93 -15.55 10.65
N ALA A 205 14.00 -14.85 11.02
CA ALA A 205 15.36 -15.16 10.60
C ALA A 205 15.96 -16.44 11.24
N ASP A 206 15.38 -16.91 12.35
CA ASP A 206 15.79 -18.15 13.01
C ASP A 206 15.00 -19.37 12.50
N MET A 207 13.67 -19.31 12.59
CA MET A 207 12.79 -20.44 12.27
C MET A 207 12.86 -20.91 10.81
N PHE A 208 13.23 -20.02 9.88
CA PHE A 208 13.34 -20.33 8.45
C PHE A 208 14.77 -20.68 8.00
N ARG A 209 15.78 -20.48 8.85
CA ARG A 209 17.20 -20.73 8.50
C ARG A 209 17.46 -22.14 7.97
N PRO A 210 16.82 -23.22 8.49
CA PRO A 210 17.02 -24.58 7.95
C PRO A 210 16.38 -24.83 6.58
N PHE A 211 15.52 -23.93 6.09
CA PHE A 211 14.68 -24.11 4.91
C PHE A 211 14.96 -23.07 3.80
N ALA A 212 16.08 -22.36 3.92
CA ALA A 212 16.52 -21.30 3.01
C ALA A 212 16.79 -21.77 1.56
N ASP A 213 16.72 -23.08 1.29
CA ASP A 213 16.81 -23.68 -0.04
C ASP A 213 15.53 -23.45 -0.87
N ARG A 214 14.37 -23.37 -0.21
CA ARG A 214 13.04 -23.23 -0.85
C ARG A 214 12.09 -22.24 -0.18
N MET A 215 12.51 -21.56 0.89
CA MET A 215 11.69 -20.59 1.61
C MET A 215 12.50 -19.34 2.00
N ILE A 216 11.97 -18.16 1.71
CA ILE A 216 12.59 -16.86 2.07
C ILE A 216 11.58 -16.07 2.91
N PRO A 217 11.80 -15.86 4.22
CA PRO A 217 10.87 -15.10 5.06
C PRO A 217 10.97 -13.60 4.82
N ALA A 218 9.85 -12.90 4.91
CA ALA A 218 9.78 -11.43 4.91
C ALA A 218 10.01 -10.87 6.31
N GLY A 219 10.92 -9.90 6.46
CA GLY A 219 11.04 -9.10 7.68
C GLY A 219 10.07 -7.91 7.66
N VAL A 220 9.48 -7.56 8.80
CA VAL A 220 8.57 -6.40 8.93
C VAL A 220 9.32 -5.09 9.20
N ILE A 221 8.97 -4.06 8.43
CA ILE A 221 9.53 -2.71 8.53
C ILE A 221 8.40 -1.70 8.85
N PRO A 222 8.30 -1.20 10.10
CA PRO A 222 7.29 -0.21 10.47
C PRO A 222 7.60 1.18 9.90
N MET A 223 6.78 1.65 8.95
CA MET A 223 7.00 2.93 8.24
C MET A 223 6.46 4.16 9.00
N THR A 224 6.28 4.10 10.32
CA THR A 224 5.61 5.20 11.06
C THR A 224 6.46 6.49 11.08
N THR A 225 7.78 6.40 11.05
CA THR A 225 8.68 7.52 10.72
C THR A 225 9.84 7.02 9.86
N PRO A 226 10.52 7.90 9.09
CA PRO A 226 11.71 7.51 8.33
C PRO A 226 12.82 6.91 9.22
N GLN A 227 13.06 7.49 10.40
CA GLN A 227 14.05 6.99 11.36
C GLN A 227 13.71 5.57 11.86
N GLU A 228 12.44 5.32 12.20
CA GLU A 228 11.98 3.99 12.64
C GLU A 228 12.15 2.95 11.51
N ALA A 229 11.83 3.33 10.26
CA ALA A 229 12.02 2.46 9.10
C ALA A 229 13.51 2.16 8.83
N LEU A 230 14.39 3.17 8.87
CA LEU A 230 15.84 3.01 8.70
C LEU A 230 16.44 2.05 9.74
N GLU A 231 16.10 2.24 11.02
CA GLU A 231 16.58 1.38 12.10
C GLU A 231 16.10 -0.07 12.00
N HIS A 232 14.95 -0.30 11.39
CA HIS A 232 14.40 -1.63 11.14
C HIS A 232 14.97 -2.29 9.89
N LEU A 233 15.27 -1.52 8.84
CA LEU A 233 15.96 -2.00 7.63
C LEU A 233 17.37 -2.51 7.96
N GLU A 234 18.17 -1.73 8.71
CA GLU A 234 19.50 -2.13 9.17
C GLU A 234 19.43 -3.39 10.06
N HIS A 235 18.43 -3.46 10.94
CA HIS A 235 18.24 -4.63 11.81
C HIS A 235 17.88 -5.89 11.01
N ALA A 236 16.90 -5.81 10.10
CA ALA A 236 16.53 -6.93 9.23
C ALA A 236 17.73 -7.41 8.39
N HIS A 237 18.48 -6.47 7.80
CA HIS A 237 19.68 -6.79 7.04
C HIS A 237 20.76 -7.46 7.89
N SER A 238 20.97 -7.00 9.14
CA SER A 238 21.93 -7.62 10.08
C SER A 238 21.61 -9.07 10.46
N LEU A 239 20.33 -9.48 10.32
CA LEU A 239 19.86 -10.85 10.52
C LEU A 239 19.92 -11.71 9.22
N GLY A 240 20.40 -11.14 8.11
CA GLY A 240 20.44 -11.81 6.80
C GLY A 240 19.11 -11.80 6.05
N ILE A 241 18.12 -11.03 6.50
CA ILE A 241 16.82 -10.92 5.83
C ILE A 241 16.99 -10.15 4.51
N LYS A 242 16.54 -10.77 3.41
CA LYS A 242 16.62 -10.24 2.03
C LYS A 242 15.27 -9.84 1.42
N LEU A 243 14.17 -10.18 2.07
CA LEU A 243 12.79 -9.84 1.70
C LEU A 243 12.17 -8.99 2.81
N VAL A 244 11.52 -7.87 2.48
CA VAL A 244 10.99 -6.94 3.50
C VAL A 244 9.59 -6.46 3.17
N MET A 245 8.68 -6.66 4.13
CA MET A 245 7.29 -6.22 4.10
C MET A 245 7.15 -4.91 4.87
N MET A 246 6.61 -3.89 4.22
CA MET A 246 6.42 -2.56 4.78
C MET A 246 4.93 -2.22 4.88
N ASN A 247 4.58 -1.30 5.79
CA ASN A 247 3.30 -0.59 5.65
C ASN A 247 3.28 0.12 4.29
N GLY A 248 2.18 0.05 3.54
CA GLY A 248 1.94 0.93 2.37
C GLY A 248 1.50 2.34 2.77
N ASN A 249 0.91 2.48 3.96
CA ASN A 249 0.46 3.76 4.50
C ASN A 249 0.31 3.70 6.03
N VAL A 250 0.15 4.87 6.65
CA VAL A 250 -0.17 5.02 8.07
C VAL A 250 -1.27 6.05 8.29
N ARG A 251 -2.06 5.84 9.35
CA ARG A 251 -3.11 6.78 9.80
C ARG A 251 -2.43 7.89 10.63
N ARG A 252 -2.52 9.14 10.19
CA ARG A 252 -1.97 10.33 10.87
C ARG A 252 -3.10 11.13 11.53
N PRO A 253 -2.99 11.54 12.80
CA PRO A 253 -4.00 12.41 13.42
C PRO A 253 -4.07 13.77 12.69
N LEU A 254 -5.25 14.38 12.70
CA LEU A 254 -5.40 15.79 12.37
C LEU A 254 -4.98 16.62 13.60
N GLU A 255 -3.95 17.45 13.47
CA GLU A 255 -3.46 18.26 14.61
C GLU A 255 -4.45 19.35 15.05
N ILE A 256 -5.38 19.78 14.18
CA ILE A 256 -6.49 20.66 14.56
C ILE A 256 -7.47 20.01 15.56
N ASP A 257 -7.40 18.69 15.75
CA ASP A 257 -8.16 18.01 16.81
C ASP A 257 -7.43 17.99 18.17
N ALA A 258 -6.19 18.49 18.27
CA ALA A 258 -5.45 18.55 19.53
C ALA A 258 -6.15 19.43 20.59
N ASP A 259 -6.79 20.51 20.15
CA ASP A 259 -7.46 21.51 21.01
C ASP A 259 -8.62 20.92 21.84
N TRP A 260 -9.27 19.87 21.34
CA TRP A 260 -10.45 19.25 21.96
C TRP A 260 -10.31 17.74 22.21
N GLN A 261 -9.31 17.08 21.62
CA GLN A 261 -8.98 15.68 21.84
C GLN A 261 -7.46 15.53 22.06
N PRO A 262 -6.99 15.56 23.32
CA PRO A 262 -5.56 15.50 23.61
C PRO A 262 -4.93 14.17 23.19
N ASP A 263 -5.67 13.06 23.28
CA ASP A 263 -5.23 11.72 22.87
C ASP A 263 -5.19 11.58 21.33
N PRO A 264 -4.00 11.47 20.71
CA PRO A 264 -3.87 11.40 19.26
C PRO A 264 -4.46 10.12 18.66
N THR A 265 -4.67 9.06 19.45
CA THR A 265 -5.32 7.82 18.98
C THR A 265 -6.83 7.96 18.80
N ARG A 266 -7.41 9.04 19.33
CA ARG A 266 -8.86 9.33 19.34
C ARG A 266 -9.27 10.52 18.46
N ARG A 267 -8.29 11.20 17.84
CA ARG A 267 -8.53 12.27 16.86
C ARG A 267 -9.04 11.71 15.54
N ARG A 268 -9.61 12.56 14.68
CA ARG A 268 -9.80 12.20 13.27
C ARG A 268 -8.44 12.03 12.61
N TYR A 269 -8.37 11.27 11.53
CA TYR A 269 -7.11 10.96 10.84
C TYR A 269 -7.19 11.16 9.33
N TYR A 270 -6.04 11.35 8.70
CA TYR A 270 -5.83 11.17 7.26
C TYR A 270 -4.89 9.98 7.00
N ILE A 271 -4.79 9.56 5.73
CA ILE A 271 -3.89 8.49 5.30
C ILE A 271 -2.63 9.13 4.69
N ASP A 272 -1.48 8.85 5.28
CA ASP A 272 -0.16 9.20 4.76
C ASP A 272 0.45 7.97 4.07
N ALA A 273 0.87 8.15 2.82
CA ALA A 273 1.47 7.13 1.96
C ALA A 273 2.84 7.58 1.38
N PHE A 274 3.60 8.34 2.18
CA PHE A 274 5.07 8.50 2.04
C PHE A 274 5.57 9.13 0.73
N GLY A 275 4.76 10.00 0.12
CA GLY A 275 5.07 10.65 -1.15
C GLY A 275 4.61 12.10 -1.17
N VAL A 276 3.64 12.43 -2.04
CA VAL A 276 3.04 13.78 -2.02
C VAL A 276 2.41 14.06 -0.65
N ASP A 277 2.74 15.24 -0.12
CA ASP A 277 2.27 15.85 1.13
C ASP A 277 2.34 15.00 2.41
N SER A 278 3.28 14.04 2.44
CA SER A 278 3.69 13.37 3.68
C SER A 278 4.40 14.37 4.62
N PRO A 279 4.14 14.34 5.95
CA PRO A 279 4.78 15.24 6.91
C PRO A 279 6.25 14.89 7.22
N TYR A 280 6.82 13.87 6.57
CA TYR A 280 8.21 13.46 6.70
C TYR A 280 8.84 13.17 5.33
N ASP A 281 10.14 13.38 5.20
CA ASP A 281 10.90 12.93 4.04
C ASP A 281 11.27 11.44 4.15
N TYR A 282 10.78 10.63 3.21
CA TYR A 282 11.06 9.19 3.12
C TYR A 282 12.16 8.84 2.08
N ASP A 283 12.74 9.82 1.36
CA ASP A 283 13.86 9.58 0.45
C ASP A 283 15.08 8.90 1.11
N PRO A 284 15.42 9.14 2.40
CA PRO A 284 16.44 8.36 3.10
C PRO A 284 16.10 6.87 3.20
N VAL A 285 14.83 6.51 3.35
CA VAL A 285 14.35 5.12 3.39
C VAL A 285 14.47 4.49 2.01
N TRP A 286 14.02 5.19 0.96
CA TRP A 286 14.15 4.74 -0.43
C TRP A 286 15.61 4.57 -0.86
N ARG A 287 16.50 5.47 -0.40
CA ARG A 287 17.96 5.34 -0.55
C ARG A 287 18.47 4.08 0.14
N LYS A 288 18.11 3.87 1.41
CA LYS A 288 18.53 2.70 2.19
C LYS A 288 18.09 1.38 1.55
N CYS A 289 16.89 1.31 0.96
CA CYS A 289 16.45 0.14 0.20
C CYS A 289 17.32 -0.13 -1.04
N VAL A 290 17.76 0.91 -1.76
CA VAL A 290 18.73 0.76 -2.87
C VAL A 290 20.09 0.28 -2.35
N ASP A 291 20.60 0.88 -1.26
CA ASP A 291 21.91 0.56 -0.69
C ASP A 291 21.99 -0.89 -0.19
N LEU A 292 20.95 -1.34 0.54
CA LEU A 292 20.79 -2.71 1.03
C LEU A 292 20.30 -3.69 -0.05
N LYS A 293 19.99 -3.20 -1.25
CA LYS A 293 19.52 -3.97 -2.42
C LYS A 293 18.20 -4.70 -2.16
N LEU A 294 17.35 -4.11 -1.34
CA LEU A 294 16.02 -4.61 -0.98
C LEU A 294 14.96 -4.06 -1.94
N ALA A 295 14.13 -4.95 -2.48
CA ALA A 295 12.85 -4.54 -3.04
C ALA A 295 11.91 -4.11 -1.91
N VAL A 296 11.13 -3.06 -2.14
CA VAL A 296 10.08 -2.63 -1.21
C VAL A 296 8.83 -3.42 -1.55
N THR A 297 8.27 -4.20 -0.62
CA THR A 297 6.92 -4.77 -0.82
C THR A 297 5.96 -4.26 0.25
N PHE A 298 4.73 -3.97 -0.18
CA PHE A 298 3.69 -3.41 0.66
C PHE A 298 2.58 -4.44 0.85
N HIS A 299 2.23 -4.68 2.11
CA HIS A 299 1.12 -5.54 2.51
C HIS A 299 0.35 -4.79 3.61
N THR A 300 -0.77 -4.15 3.27
CA THR A 300 -1.51 -3.25 4.17
C THR A 300 -2.96 -3.15 3.70
N GLY A 301 -3.93 -3.44 4.57
CA GLY A 301 -5.35 -3.43 4.23
C GLY A 301 -6.10 -2.17 4.69
N THR A 302 -7.21 -1.82 4.02
CA THR A 302 -8.07 -0.68 4.38
C THR A 302 -9.23 -1.01 5.33
N GLN A 303 -9.29 -2.22 5.91
CA GLN A 303 -10.39 -2.57 6.82
C GLN A 303 -10.48 -1.61 8.03
N GLY A 304 -11.65 -1.01 8.24
CA GLY A 304 -11.85 0.04 9.24
C GLY A 304 -11.40 1.44 8.79
N TRP A 305 -11.22 1.67 7.49
CA TRP A 305 -11.36 3.00 6.90
C TRP A 305 -12.86 3.37 6.82
N ALA A 306 -13.17 4.63 6.50
CA ALA A 306 -14.54 5.16 6.56
C ALA A 306 -15.52 4.49 5.59
N ASP A 307 -15.05 3.97 4.46
CA ASP A 307 -15.81 3.19 3.48
C ASP A 307 -15.99 1.70 3.89
N ARG A 308 -15.16 1.20 4.82
CA ARG A 308 -15.01 -0.22 5.19
C ARG A 308 -15.15 -0.46 6.70
N CYS A 309 -16.16 0.20 7.27
CA CYS A 309 -16.50 0.16 8.69
C CYS A 309 -17.89 -0.45 8.97
N SER A 310 -18.41 -1.32 8.09
CA SER A 310 -19.71 -1.97 8.28
C SER A 310 -19.70 -2.78 9.58
N PRO A 311 -20.61 -2.50 10.53
CA PRO A 311 -20.66 -3.20 11.81
C PRO A 311 -21.28 -4.60 11.71
N SER A 312 -21.90 -4.94 10.57
CA SER A 312 -22.64 -6.19 10.36
C SER A 312 -22.07 -7.12 9.28
N ASN A 313 -21.42 -6.57 8.24
CA ASN A 313 -20.95 -7.35 7.08
C ASN A 313 -19.42 -7.34 6.95
N TYR A 314 -18.80 -8.53 7.08
CA TYR A 314 -17.35 -8.71 6.90
C TYR A 314 -16.91 -8.53 5.45
N VAL A 315 -17.63 -9.16 4.51
CA VAL A 315 -17.28 -9.19 3.08
C VAL A 315 -17.28 -7.77 2.49
N LEU A 316 -18.23 -6.92 2.91
CA LEU A 316 -18.23 -5.49 2.56
C LEU A 316 -16.93 -4.78 2.97
N ASN A 317 -16.42 -5.08 4.17
CA ASN A 317 -15.15 -4.52 4.64
C ASN A 317 -13.95 -5.12 3.87
N HIS A 318 -14.05 -6.35 3.38
CA HIS A 318 -12.96 -7.10 2.72
C HIS A 318 -12.80 -6.79 1.22
N LEU A 319 -13.87 -6.71 0.43
CA LEU A 319 -13.80 -6.71 -1.04
C LEU A 319 -12.87 -5.61 -1.62
N GLY A 320 -11.67 -5.99 -2.07
CA GLY A 320 -10.66 -5.08 -2.59
C GLY A 320 -9.96 -4.20 -1.55
N HIS A 321 -9.88 -4.63 -0.28
CA HIS A 321 -9.28 -3.82 0.79
C HIS A 321 -7.76 -3.64 0.66
N PHE A 322 -7.04 -4.59 0.06
CA PHE A 322 -5.65 -4.40 -0.35
C PHE A 322 -5.53 -3.53 -1.61
N ALA A 323 -6.30 -3.84 -2.67
CA ALA A 323 -6.37 -3.05 -3.89
C ALA A 323 -6.52 -1.54 -3.64
N HIS A 324 -7.42 -1.14 -2.71
CA HIS A 324 -7.62 0.27 -2.37
C HIS A 324 -6.39 0.90 -1.66
N SER A 325 -5.79 0.17 -0.71
CA SER A 325 -4.59 0.60 0.03
C SER A 325 -3.40 0.81 -0.90
N HIS A 326 -3.21 -0.13 -1.83
CA HIS A 326 -2.14 -0.11 -2.82
C HIS A 326 -2.35 0.96 -3.89
N GLN A 327 -3.59 1.21 -4.31
CA GLN A 327 -3.93 2.31 -5.20
C GLN A 327 -3.54 3.67 -4.59
N VAL A 328 -3.88 3.89 -3.32
CA VAL A 328 -3.48 5.10 -2.57
C VAL A 328 -1.95 5.20 -2.50
N THR A 329 -1.27 4.10 -2.19
CA THR A 329 0.20 4.05 -2.04
C THR A 329 0.91 4.32 -3.38
N ALA A 330 0.61 3.54 -4.42
CA ALA A 330 1.22 3.67 -5.75
C ALA A 330 1.00 5.06 -6.37
N ARG A 331 -0.23 5.62 -6.25
CA ARG A 331 -0.55 6.99 -6.68
C ARG A 331 0.30 8.02 -5.95
N THR A 332 0.44 7.90 -4.64
CA THR A 332 1.15 8.86 -3.77
C THR A 332 2.66 8.83 -4.01
N LEU A 333 3.24 7.64 -4.25
CA LEU A 333 4.64 7.49 -4.66
C LEU A 333 4.91 8.02 -6.07
N PHE A 334 4.00 7.78 -7.03
CA PHE A 334 4.11 8.28 -8.40
C PHE A 334 4.03 9.81 -8.43
N MET A 335 2.93 10.39 -7.94
CA MET A 335 2.72 11.85 -7.91
C MET A 335 3.72 12.57 -6.97
N GLY A 336 4.23 11.87 -5.96
CA GLY A 336 5.34 12.33 -5.11
C GLY A 336 6.71 12.36 -5.82
N GLY A 337 6.81 11.85 -7.05
CA GLY A 337 8.05 11.82 -7.84
C GLY A 337 9.05 10.72 -7.47
N VAL A 338 8.67 9.77 -6.60
CA VAL A 338 9.60 8.78 -6.03
C VAL A 338 10.19 7.88 -7.11
N THR A 339 9.41 7.48 -8.12
CA THR A 339 9.90 6.62 -9.21
C THR A 339 10.82 7.32 -10.21
N GLU A 340 10.82 8.67 -10.27
CA GLU A 340 11.80 9.45 -11.05
C GLU A 340 13.10 9.67 -10.25
N ARG A 341 13.01 9.88 -8.93
CA ARG A 341 14.20 10.01 -8.04
C ARG A 341 14.90 8.67 -7.76
N PHE A 342 14.16 7.57 -7.76
CA PHE A 342 14.65 6.20 -7.54
C PHE A 342 14.28 5.27 -8.71
N PRO A 343 14.77 5.51 -9.94
CA PRO A 343 14.35 4.82 -11.17
C PRO A 343 14.88 3.37 -11.30
N THR A 344 15.67 2.93 -10.32
CA THR A 344 16.09 1.54 -10.12
C THR A 344 15.16 0.79 -9.16
N LEU A 345 14.68 1.45 -8.10
CA LEU A 345 13.97 0.86 -6.97
C LEU A 345 12.66 0.19 -7.39
N LYS A 346 12.42 -1.03 -6.90
CA LYS A 346 11.25 -1.84 -7.21
C LYS A 346 10.27 -1.84 -6.05
N PHE A 347 8.99 -1.70 -6.38
CA PHE A 347 7.87 -1.72 -5.43
C PHE A 347 6.90 -2.85 -5.80
N GLY A 348 6.65 -3.76 -4.86
CA GLY A 348 5.60 -4.78 -4.95
C GLY A 348 4.38 -4.38 -4.13
N PHE A 349 3.18 -4.66 -4.64
CA PHE A 349 1.90 -4.47 -3.95
C PHE A 349 1.22 -5.84 -3.79
N MET A 350 1.28 -6.42 -2.59
CA MET A 350 0.93 -7.82 -2.27
C MET A 350 -0.58 -8.03 -2.08
N GLU A 351 -1.12 -9.22 -2.35
CA GLU A 351 -2.56 -9.57 -2.20
C GLU A 351 -3.54 -8.55 -2.84
N GLY A 352 -3.11 -7.86 -3.89
CA GLY A 352 -3.79 -6.66 -4.40
C GLY A 352 -4.69 -6.90 -5.61
N GLY A 353 -4.47 -7.98 -6.35
CA GLY A 353 -4.90 -8.12 -7.73
C GLY A 353 -4.27 -7.05 -8.64
N SER A 354 -4.62 -7.08 -9.93
CA SER A 354 -4.05 -6.13 -10.92
C SER A 354 -5.04 -5.13 -11.54
N GLY A 355 -6.36 -5.32 -11.36
CA GLY A 355 -7.40 -4.48 -11.97
C GLY A 355 -7.39 -3.00 -11.51
N TRP A 356 -7.03 -2.74 -10.26
CA TRP A 356 -6.84 -1.36 -9.78
C TRP A 356 -5.61 -0.70 -10.40
N ALA A 357 -4.56 -1.48 -10.70
CA ALA A 357 -3.29 -0.97 -11.20
C ALA A 357 -3.35 -0.63 -12.69
N THR A 358 -4.15 -1.35 -13.48
CA THR A 358 -4.44 -1.02 -14.89
C THR A 358 -5.34 0.21 -14.99
N THR A 359 -6.30 0.35 -14.05
CA THR A 359 -7.15 1.55 -13.91
C THR A 359 -6.31 2.78 -13.56
N LEU A 360 -5.51 2.72 -12.47
CA LEU A 360 -4.67 3.84 -12.03
C LEU A 360 -3.67 4.30 -13.11
N TYR A 361 -3.07 3.38 -13.87
CA TYR A 361 -2.22 3.75 -15.01
C TYR A 361 -2.99 4.54 -16.07
N SER A 362 -4.20 4.09 -16.41
CA SER A 362 -5.07 4.70 -17.41
C SER A 362 -5.53 6.09 -16.96
N ASP A 363 -5.85 6.24 -15.67
CA ASP A 363 -6.20 7.52 -15.05
C ASP A 363 -5.03 8.50 -15.08
N ILE A 364 -3.83 8.09 -14.64
CA ILE A 364 -2.62 8.93 -14.66
C ILE A 364 -2.34 9.43 -16.08
N LEU A 365 -2.37 8.53 -17.06
CA LEU A 365 -2.12 8.87 -18.47
C LEU A 365 -3.22 9.80 -19.04
N GLY A 366 -4.49 9.55 -18.72
CA GLY A 366 -5.63 10.35 -19.15
C GLY A 366 -5.67 11.76 -18.54
N HIS A 367 -5.25 11.89 -17.28
CA HIS A 367 -5.12 13.18 -16.59
C HIS A 367 -3.88 13.93 -17.07
N TRP A 368 -2.71 13.28 -17.16
CA TRP A 368 -1.47 13.94 -17.65
C TRP A 368 -1.70 14.60 -19.01
N LYS A 369 -2.39 13.93 -19.96
CA LYS A 369 -2.72 14.49 -21.28
C LYS A 369 -3.50 15.80 -21.25
N LYS A 370 -4.18 16.13 -20.14
CA LYS A 370 -5.06 17.32 -19.98
C LYS A 370 -4.60 18.31 -18.90
N ARG A 371 -3.89 17.85 -17.86
CA ARG A 371 -3.44 18.63 -16.70
C ARG A 371 -1.94 18.92 -16.68
N ASN A 372 -1.15 18.46 -17.66
CA ASN A 372 0.21 19.00 -17.84
C ASN A 372 0.16 20.50 -18.16
N LEU A 373 1.11 21.27 -17.63
CA LEU A 373 1.13 22.72 -17.77
C LEU A 373 1.08 23.22 -19.24
N PRO A 374 1.83 22.63 -20.21
CA PRO A 374 1.70 22.98 -21.62
C PRO A 374 0.32 22.73 -22.25
N PHE A 375 -0.46 21.76 -21.79
CA PHE A 375 -1.83 21.55 -22.26
C PHE A 375 -2.78 22.56 -21.62
N MET A 376 -2.71 22.75 -20.30
CA MET A 376 -3.57 23.69 -19.58
C MET A 376 -3.45 25.11 -20.16
N ARG A 377 -2.23 25.60 -20.35
CA ARG A 377 -1.94 26.92 -20.94
C ARG A 377 -2.49 27.11 -22.36
N ARG A 378 -2.74 26.04 -23.12
CA ARG A 378 -3.25 26.08 -24.51
C ARG A 378 -4.73 25.75 -24.68
N HIS A 379 -5.35 25.06 -23.72
CA HIS A 379 -6.68 24.47 -23.89
C HIS A 379 -7.63 24.65 -22.71
N THR A 380 -7.15 24.87 -21.48
CA THR A 380 -8.01 24.96 -20.28
C THR A 380 -7.73 26.18 -19.40
N ASN A 381 -6.83 27.08 -19.77
CA ASN A 381 -6.74 28.42 -19.16
C ASN A 381 -8.11 29.13 -19.33
N PRO A 382 -8.79 29.56 -18.24
CA PRO A 382 -10.05 30.29 -18.30
C PRO A 382 -10.06 31.47 -19.28
N GLU A 383 -8.96 32.20 -19.47
CA GLU A 383 -8.85 33.35 -20.40
C GLU A 383 -9.10 33.00 -21.87
N LEU A 384 -9.00 31.71 -22.24
CA LEU A 384 -9.30 31.23 -23.60
C LEU A 384 -10.82 31.26 -23.92
N LEU A 385 -11.68 31.33 -22.90
CA LEU A 385 -13.13 31.41 -23.07
C LEU A 385 -13.55 32.80 -23.57
N ASN A 386 -13.87 32.91 -24.86
CA ASN A 386 -14.31 34.18 -25.45
C ASN A 386 -15.73 34.56 -24.98
N LEU A 387 -15.85 35.30 -23.87
CA LEU A 387 -17.12 35.71 -23.25
C LEU A 387 -18.05 36.44 -24.23
N LYS A 388 -17.51 37.29 -25.11
CA LYS A 388 -18.27 38.00 -26.15
C LYS A 388 -18.88 37.04 -27.19
N ARG A 389 -18.23 35.91 -27.48
CA ARG A 389 -18.79 34.83 -28.32
C ARG A 389 -19.80 33.99 -27.54
N LEU A 390 -19.51 33.65 -26.28
CA LEU A 390 -20.42 32.90 -25.40
C LEU A 390 -21.77 33.63 -25.28
N ARG A 391 -21.75 34.93 -24.95
CA ARG A 391 -22.97 35.76 -24.88
C ARG A 391 -23.79 35.71 -26.16
N ARG A 392 -23.18 35.91 -27.33
CA ARG A 392 -23.88 35.85 -28.62
C ARG A 392 -24.46 34.47 -28.93
N VAL A 393 -23.83 33.39 -28.48
CA VAL A 393 -24.37 32.03 -28.62
C VAL A 393 -25.57 31.86 -27.69
N MET A 394 -25.47 32.23 -26.41
CA MET A 394 -26.60 32.16 -25.48
C MET A 394 -27.77 33.00 -25.97
N GLU A 395 -27.55 34.29 -26.27
CA GLU A 395 -28.54 35.23 -26.79
C GLU A 395 -29.27 34.73 -28.05
N LYS A 396 -28.55 34.10 -28.98
CA LYS A 396 -29.15 33.47 -30.16
C LYS A 396 -30.05 32.28 -29.79
N HIS A 397 -29.63 31.45 -28.84
CA HIS A 397 -30.27 30.18 -28.52
C HIS A 397 -31.28 30.24 -27.37
N THR A 398 -31.37 31.35 -26.63
CA THR A 398 -32.36 31.59 -25.56
C THR A 398 -33.36 32.70 -25.87
N LYS A 399 -33.36 33.25 -27.10
CA LYS A 399 -34.27 34.33 -27.51
C LYS A 399 -35.73 33.92 -27.35
N GLY A 400 -36.53 34.73 -26.66
CA GLY A 400 -37.94 34.46 -26.34
C GLY A 400 -38.17 33.52 -25.16
N ASN A 401 -37.11 33.11 -24.45
CA ASN A 401 -37.24 32.37 -23.20
C ASN A 401 -37.12 33.33 -21.99
N GLN A 402 -38.28 33.67 -21.41
CA GLN A 402 -38.44 34.54 -20.24
C GLN A 402 -37.58 34.17 -19.01
N ARG A 403 -37.05 32.93 -18.92
CA ARG A 403 -36.12 32.57 -17.86
C ARG A 403 -34.75 33.25 -18.00
N PHE A 404 -34.30 33.50 -19.23
CA PHE A 404 -32.99 34.07 -19.58
C PHE A 404 -33.02 35.58 -19.86
N GLU A 405 -34.19 36.14 -20.16
CA GLU A 405 -34.38 37.57 -20.44
C GLU A 405 -33.85 38.44 -19.28
N GLY A 406 -33.06 39.47 -19.64
CA GLY A 406 -32.41 40.37 -18.69
C GLY A 406 -31.24 39.80 -17.88
N LYS A 407 -30.89 38.51 -18.03
CA LYS A 407 -29.96 37.82 -17.10
C LYS A 407 -28.69 37.25 -17.73
N LEU A 408 -28.53 37.33 -19.06
CA LEU A 408 -27.44 36.62 -19.75
C LEU A 408 -26.04 36.90 -19.20
N ASP A 409 -25.75 38.16 -18.86
CA ASP A 409 -24.44 38.55 -18.34
C ASP A 409 -24.21 38.00 -16.92
N SER A 410 -25.17 38.13 -16.01
CA SER A 410 -25.14 37.52 -14.68
C SER A 410 -25.09 35.98 -14.71
N ILE A 411 -25.74 35.35 -15.70
CA ILE A 411 -25.63 33.89 -15.91
C ILE A 411 -24.21 33.54 -16.36
N ILE A 412 -23.58 34.32 -17.25
CA ILE A 412 -22.19 34.09 -17.67
C ILE A 412 -21.23 34.22 -16.49
N GLU A 413 -21.35 35.29 -15.70
CA GLU A 413 -20.54 35.55 -14.51
C GLU A 413 -20.66 34.40 -13.49
N ALA A 414 -21.88 34.04 -13.09
CA ALA A 414 -22.15 32.94 -12.16
C ALA A 414 -21.94 31.52 -12.76
N ASN A 415 -21.48 31.40 -14.01
CA ASN A 415 -21.07 30.14 -14.64
C ASN A 415 -19.62 30.20 -15.17
N LEU A 416 -18.81 31.18 -14.75
CA LEU A 416 -17.35 31.10 -14.88
C LEU A 416 -16.77 30.07 -13.91
N ASP A 417 -17.27 30.06 -12.67
CA ASP A 417 -17.04 29.04 -11.66
C ASP A 417 -18.30 28.94 -10.75
N ILE A 418 -18.68 27.73 -10.36
CA ILE A 418 -19.91 27.46 -9.58
C ILE A 418 -19.72 27.62 -8.06
N PHE A 419 -18.48 27.61 -7.58
CA PHE A 419 -18.11 27.74 -6.16
C PHE A 419 -17.65 29.15 -5.81
N VAL A 420 -17.08 29.89 -6.77
CA VAL A 420 -16.57 31.26 -6.58
C VAL A 420 -17.05 32.23 -7.69
N PRO A 421 -18.37 32.47 -7.82
CA PRO A 421 -18.96 33.23 -8.93
C PRO A 421 -18.53 34.71 -9.02
N ASP A 422 -18.08 35.31 -7.91
CA ASP A 422 -17.62 36.70 -7.87
C ASP A 422 -16.19 36.91 -8.43
N VAL A 423 -15.56 35.85 -8.95
CA VAL A 423 -14.14 35.85 -9.34
C VAL A 423 -13.96 36.06 -10.84
N SER A 424 -13.17 37.08 -11.19
CA SER A 424 -12.90 37.40 -12.60
C SER A 424 -12.17 36.28 -13.34
N GLN A 425 -12.45 36.13 -14.64
CA GLN A 425 -11.82 35.16 -15.55
C GLN A 425 -10.27 35.16 -15.46
N ALA A 426 -9.65 36.34 -15.40
CA ALA A 426 -8.20 36.50 -15.29
C ALA A 426 -7.66 36.18 -13.88
N GLU A 427 -8.51 36.13 -12.85
CA GLU A 427 -8.13 35.63 -11.53
C GLU A 427 -8.30 34.11 -11.42
N LEU A 428 -9.39 33.55 -11.97
CA LEU A 428 -9.54 32.09 -12.12
C LEU A 428 -8.33 31.48 -12.83
N ALA A 429 -7.83 32.13 -13.88
CA ALA A 429 -6.59 31.75 -14.53
C ALA A 429 -5.37 31.82 -13.59
N ARG A 430 -5.13 32.96 -12.94
CA ARG A 430 -3.94 33.16 -12.10
C ARG A 430 -3.87 32.27 -10.85
N ARG A 431 -4.99 31.74 -10.34
CA ARG A 431 -5.02 30.86 -9.16
C ARG A 431 -4.28 29.54 -9.38
N ASP A 432 -4.52 28.88 -10.52
CA ASP A 432 -4.03 27.52 -10.79
C ASP A 432 -2.88 27.46 -11.81
N MET A 433 -2.61 28.53 -12.57
CA MET A 433 -1.70 28.49 -13.72
C MET A 433 -0.21 28.27 -13.40
N ASP A 434 0.18 28.30 -12.13
CA ASP A 434 1.53 27.89 -11.66
C ASP A 434 1.51 26.54 -10.91
N SER A 435 0.33 25.91 -10.72
CA SER A 435 0.18 24.57 -10.18
C SER A 435 0.26 23.52 -11.30
N ASP A 436 1.47 23.08 -11.63
CA ASP A 436 1.65 21.84 -12.38
C ASP A 436 1.58 20.64 -11.42
N ASP A 437 0.42 19.96 -11.40
CA ASP A 437 0.17 18.77 -10.58
C ASP A 437 1.21 17.66 -10.85
N PHE A 438 1.83 17.66 -12.03
CA PHE A 438 2.85 16.70 -12.46
C PHE A 438 4.27 17.23 -12.29
N SER A 439 4.49 18.42 -11.71
CA SER A 439 5.82 19.03 -11.49
C SER A 439 6.87 18.12 -10.84
N ARG A 440 6.46 17.24 -9.91
CA ARG A 440 7.35 16.27 -9.25
C ARG A 440 7.72 15.07 -10.15
N THR A 441 7.12 14.96 -11.34
CA THR A 441 7.28 13.87 -12.31
C THR A 441 7.71 14.42 -13.68
N ASN A 442 8.91 14.08 -14.13
CA ASN A 442 9.52 14.57 -15.38
C ASN A 442 8.92 13.89 -16.64
N ILE A 443 7.60 13.94 -16.81
CA ILE A 443 6.84 13.27 -17.86
C ILE A 443 6.78 14.16 -19.10
N ARG A 444 7.51 13.77 -20.15
CA ARG A 444 7.58 14.50 -21.44
C ARG A 444 6.77 13.82 -22.54
N SER A 445 6.43 12.54 -22.33
CA SER A 445 5.76 11.67 -23.28
C SER A 445 4.90 10.62 -22.59
N GLU A 446 4.00 9.97 -23.34
CA GLU A 446 3.25 8.80 -22.82
C GLU A 446 4.17 7.65 -22.42
N ALA A 447 5.33 7.53 -23.07
CA ALA A 447 6.36 6.55 -22.73
C ALA A 447 7.00 6.83 -21.36
N ASP A 448 7.03 8.08 -20.88
CA ASP A 448 7.51 8.40 -19.53
C ASP A 448 6.54 7.94 -18.45
N VAL A 449 5.22 8.00 -18.68
CA VAL A 449 4.23 7.42 -17.77
C VAL A 449 4.45 5.91 -17.64
N ARG A 450 4.63 5.22 -18.78
CA ARG A 450 4.94 3.79 -18.81
C ARG A 450 6.28 3.46 -18.16
N ARG A 451 7.31 4.27 -18.39
CA ARG A 451 8.64 4.18 -17.76
C ARG A 451 8.55 4.31 -16.24
N LEU A 452 7.82 5.30 -15.72
CA LEU A 452 7.74 5.60 -14.29
C LEU A 452 6.81 4.66 -13.51
N TYR A 453 5.83 4.07 -14.18
CA TYR A 453 4.87 3.15 -13.57
C TYR A 453 5.32 1.68 -13.74
N ALA A 454 5.36 1.18 -14.98
CA ALA A 454 5.55 -0.25 -15.26
C ALA A 454 7.00 -0.75 -15.06
N LYS A 455 8.02 0.12 -15.05
CA LYS A 455 9.41 -0.29 -14.74
C LYS A 455 9.63 -0.53 -13.24
N ASN A 456 8.89 0.17 -12.38
CA ASN A 456 9.10 0.21 -10.94
C ASN A 456 8.10 -0.66 -10.18
N PHE A 457 6.82 -0.65 -10.57
CA PHE A 457 5.74 -1.32 -9.82
C PHE A 457 5.50 -2.77 -10.27
N PHE A 458 5.10 -3.64 -9.33
CA PHE A 458 4.72 -5.04 -9.50
C PHE A 458 3.50 -5.35 -8.62
N PHE A 459 2.65 -6.29 -9.03
CA PHE A 459 1.32 -6.48 -8.42
C PHE A 459 1.09 -7.95 -8.10
N GLY A 460 0.93 -8.31 -6.83
CA GLY A 460 0.52 -9.64 -6.39
C GLY A 460 -0.95 -9.87 -6.73
N CYS A 461 -1.25 -10.99 -7.38
CA CYS A 461 -2.61 -11.47 -7.60
C CYS A 461 -2.73 -12.88 -7.00
N GLU A 462 -3.88 -13.16 -6.39
CA GLU A 462 -4.33 -14.52 -6.07
C GLU A 462 -4.28 -15.41 -7.33
N ALA A 463 -4.13 -16.72 -7.12
CA ALA A 463 -4.00 -17.70 -8.19
C ALA A 463 -5.18 -17.68 -9.19
N ASP A 464 -6.40 -17.50 -8.70
CA ASP A 464 -7.63 -17.56 -9.50
C ASP A 464 -8.10 -16.19 -10.04
N ASP A 465 -7.46 -15.06 -9.70
CA ASP A 465 -7.86 -13.72 -10.16
C ASP A 465 -7.83 -13.61 -11.70
N PRO A 466 -8.99 -13.63 -12.39
CA PRO A 466 -9.03 -13.57 -13.85
C PRO A 466 -8.62 -12.18 -14.37
N MET A 467 -8.68 -11.13 -13.53
CA MET A 467 -8.30 -9.77 -13.92
C MET A 467 -6.80 -9.64 -14.19
N THR A 468 -6.00 -10.61 -13.74
CA THR A 468 -4.61 -10.83 -14.18
C THR A 468 -4.44 -10.82 -15.71
N THR A 469 -5.46 -11.21 -16.49
CA THR A 469 -5.42 -11.07 -17.97
C THR A 469 -5.24 -9.61 -18.43
N VAL A 470 -5.86 -8.64 -17.74
CA VAL A 470 -5.88 -7.24 -18.15
C VAL A 470 -4.49 -6.61 -18.03
N ALA A 471 -3.70 -7.01 -17.03
CA ALA A 471 -2.31 -6.60 -16.88
C ALA A 471 -1.44 -6.99 -18.10
N PHE A 472 -1.69 -8.16 -18.68
CA PHE A 472 -0.96 -8.67 -19.85
C PHE A 472 -1.51 -8.18 -21.20
N ASN A 473 -2.55 -7.33 -21.23
CA ASN A 473 -3.20 -6.93 -22.46
C ASN A 473 -2.38 -5.89 -23.25
N ASP A 474 -1.52 -6.36 -24.17
CA ASP A 474 -0.71 -5.53 -25.06
C ASP A 474 -1.56 -4.54 -25.91
N LYS A 475 -2.84 -4.84 -26.22
CA LYS A 475 -3.72 -3.92 -26.98
C LYS A 475 -4.04 -2.64 -26.22
N LEU A 476 -3.96 -2.66 -24.90
CA LEU A 476 -4.12 -1.50 -24.02
C LEU A 476 -2.78 -0.80 -23.73
N GLY A 477 -1.67 -1.29 -24.28
CA GLY A 477 -0.31 -0.76 -24.04
C GLY A 477 0.22 -0.98 -22.62
N LEU A 478 -0.52 -1.70 -21.77
CA LEU A 478 -0.26 -1.89 -20.35
C LEU A 478 1.03 -2.72 -20.14
N ARG A 479 0.92 -4.05 -20.33
CA ARG A 479 1.96 -5.05 -20.03
C ARG A 479 2.59 -4.83 -18.66
N LEU A 480 1.74 -4.77 -17.64
CA LEU A 480 2.14 -4.68 -16.23
C LEU A 480 2.68 -6.04 -15.76
N LYS A 481 3.38 -6.03 -14.63
CA LYS A 481 4.07 -7.21 -14.08
C LYS A 481 3.28 -7.74 -12.89
N THR A 482 2.52 -8.81 -13.11
CA THR A 482 1.84 -9.53 -12.04
C THR A 482 2.75 -10.58 -11.42
N LEU A 483 2.53 -10.88 -10.15
CA LEU A 483 3.21 -11.91 -9.38
C LEU A 483 2.15 -12.89 -8.90
N LEU A 484 2.41 -14.18 -9.00
CA LEU A 484 1.60 -15.18 -8.31
C LEU A 484 1.78 -14.97 -6.80
N GLY A 485 0.73 -14.54 -6.13
CA GLY A 485 0.56 -14.73 -4.69
C GLY A 485 -0.32 -15.94 -4.46
N SER A 486 0.09 -16.84 -3.57
CA SER A 486 -0.72 -18.02 -3.26
C SER A 486 -1.77 -17.76 -2.19
N ASP A 487 -1.53 -16.80 -1.29
CA ASP A 487 -2.17 -16.58 0.01
C ASP A 487 -2.37 -17.85 0.88
N ILE A 488 -1.49 -18.84 0.70
CA ILE A 488 -1.47 -20.07 1.49
C ILE A 488 -1.26 -19.70 2.97
N GLY A 489 -2.36 -19.68 3.74
CA GLY A 489 -2.37 -19.20 5.12
C GLY A 489 -3.74 -18.70 5.59
N HIS A 490 -4.62 -18.27 4.68
CA HIS A 490 -5.91 -17.65 5.00
C HIS A 490 -7.16 -18.48 4.62
N PHE A 491 -8.28 -17.89 4.21
CA PHE A 491 -9.62 -18.53 4.27
C PHE A 491 -10.21 -18.94 2.91
N ASP A 492 -9.78 -18.20 1.91
CA ASP A 492 -9.92 -18.33 0.46
C ASP A 492 -9.16 -19.58 -0.05
N VAL A 493 -7.89 -19.77 0.33
CA VAL A 493 -7.13 -21.00 0.06
C VAL A 493 -7.59 -22.17 0.96
N VAL A 494 -8.66 -22.84 0.51
CA VAL A 494 -9.24 -24.01 1.21
C VAL A 494 -8.45 -25.31 1.03
N ASP A 495 -7.63 -25.41 -0.02
CA ASP A 495 -6.79 -26.56 -0.35
C ASP A 495 -5.55 -26.10 -1.13
N ALA A 496 -4.41 -26.00 -0.46
CA ALA A 496 -3.19 -25.45 -1.05
C ALA A 496 -2.62 -26.35 -2.18
N THR A 497 -3.13 -27.57 -2.37
CA THR A 497 -2.73 -28.43 -3.51
C THR A 497 -3.32 -28.03 -4.85
N LYS A 498 -4.16 -26.99 -4.91
CA LYS A 498 -4.82 -26.50 -6.13
C LYS A 498 -4.30 -25.19 -6.70
N VAL A 499 -3.59 -24.37 -5.91
CA VAL A 499 -3.13 -23.02 -6.29
C VAL A 499 -2.50 -22.95 -7.70
N ILE A 500 -1.69 -23.94 -8.08
CA ILE A 500 -1.02 -23.97 -9.40
C ILE A 500 -1.88 -24.61 -10.50
N GLU A 501 -2.88 -25.42 -10.15
CA GLU A 501 -3.97 -25.80 -11.07
C GLU A 501 -4.86 -24.59 -11.39
N GLU A 502 -5.35 -23.89 -10.38
CA GLU A 502 -6.27 -22.75 -10.50
C GLU A 502 -5.61 -21.60 -11.29
N ALA A 503 -4.35 -21.27 -11.00
CA ALA A 503 -3.57 -20.33 -11.82
C ALA A 503 -3.34 -20.79 -13.27
N TRP A 504 -3.32 -22.11 -13.51
CA TRP A 504 -3.14 -22.68 -14.86
C TRP A 504 -4.45 -22.72 -15.65
N GLU A 505 -5.62 -22.70 -15.01
CA GLU A 505 -6.91 -22.55 -15.70
C GLU A 505 -6.96 -21.28 -16.57
N MET A 506 -6.29 -20.18 -16.17
CA MET A 506 -6.13 -19.00 -17.02
C MET A 506 -5.45 -19.28 -18.38
N VAL A 507 -4.61 -20.31 -18.46
CA VAL A 507 -3.98 -20.77 -19.71
C VAL A 507 -4.91 -21.69 -20.50
N GLU A 508 -5.65 -22.57 -19.83
CA GLU A 508 -6.57 -23.52 -20.49
C GLU A 508 -7.84 -22.85 -21.01
N HIS A 509 -8.35 -21.84 -20.30
CA HIS A 509 -9.40 -20.93 -20.75
C HIS A 509 -8.91 -19.85 -21.75
N GLY A 510 -7.61 -19.79 -22.03
CA GLY A 510 -7.01 -18.87 -23.01
C GLY A 510 -6.97 -17.40 -22.60
N PHE A 511 -7.20 -17.07 -21.32
CA PHE A 511 -7.10 -15.72 -20.79
C PHE A 511 -5.66 -15.19 -20.78
N ILE A 512 -4.67 -16.07 -20.59
CA ILE A 512 -3.24 -15.73 -20.67
C ILE A 512 -2.47 -16.76 -21.49
N SER A 513 -1.38 -16.33 -22.13
CA SER A 513 -0.49 -17.25 -22.85
C SER A 513 0.41 -18.05 -21.89
N LYS A 514 0.98 -19.17 -22.35
CA LYS A 514 2.03 -19.89 -21.60
C LYS A 514 3.29 -19.04 -21.33
N PHE A 515 3.53 -18.00 -22.13
CA PHE A 515 4.56 -17.00 -21.85
C PHE A 515 4.13 -16.12 -20.67
N ASN A 516 2.90 -15.60 -20.68
CA ASN A 516 2.38 -14.75 -19.59
C ASN A 516 2.36 -15.50 -18.25
N PHE A 517 1.94 -16.78 -18.25
CA PHE A 517 1.97 -17.65 -17.07
C PHE A 517 3.39 -17.80 -16.51
N ARG A 518 4.42 -17.92 -17.36
CA ARG A 518 5.83 -17.92 -16.93
C ARG A 518 6.24 -16.58 -16.31
N GLU A 519 5.86 -15.45 -16.89
CA GLU A 519 6.22 -14.16 -16.30
C GLU A 519 5.48 -13.97 -14.95
N PHE A 520 4.21 -14.37 -14.84
CA PHE A 520 3.40 -14.36 -13.61
C PHE A 520 4.00 -15.21 -12.48
N THR A 521 4.31 -16.48 -12.77
CA THR A 521 4.78 -17.48 -11.78
C THR A 521 6.29 -17.52 -11.58
N PHE A 522 7.08 -16.73 -12.32
CA PHE A 522 8.54 -16.77 -12.22
C PHE A 522 9.23 -15.46 -12.63
N GLY A 523 9.05 -15.03 -13.88
CA GLY A 523 9.87 -13.95 -14.48
C GLY A 523 9.75 -12.62 -13.73
N ASN A 524 8.53 -12.24 -13.32
CA ASN A 524 8.28 -11.00 -12.58
C ASN A 524 8.80 -11.04 -11.14
N ALA A 525 8.75 -12.20 -10.46
CA ALA A 525 9.33 -12.36 -9.12
C ALA A 525 10.86 -12.23 -9.17
N VAL A 526 11.51 -12.81 -10.19
CA VAL A 526 12.94 -12.62 -10.44
C VAL A 526 13.26 -11.16 -10.80
N ALA A 527 12.44 -10.50 -11.61
CA ALA A 527 12.64 -9.09 -11.97
C ALA A 527 12.37 -8.09 -10.82
N LEU A 528 11.55 -8.44 -9.82
CA LEU A 528 11.31 -7.66 -8.61
C LEU A 528 12.53 -7.72 -7.68
N HIS A 529 12.91 -8.92 -7.24
CA HIS A 529 13.94 -9.09 -6.21
C HIS A 529 15.34 -9.18 -6.80
N GLY A 530 15.53 -9.98 -7.85
CA GLY A 530 16.79 -10.10 -8.58
C GLY A 530 17.20 -8.79 -9.29
N GLY A 531 16.21 -7.99 -9.69
CA GLY A 531 16.42 -6.64 -10.25
C GLY A 531 16.91 -5.59 -9.23
N MET A 532 16.85 -5.88 -7.93
CA MET A 532 17.50 -5.10 -6.87
C MET A 532 18.81 -5.76 -6.42
N HIS A 533 18.77 -7.06 -6.14
CA HIS A 533 19.92 -7.87 -5.75
C HIS A 533 20.06 -9.11 -6.64
N PRO A 534 21.02 -9.13 -7.58
CA PRO A 534 21.23 -10.30 -8.46
C PRO A 534 21.49 -11.62 -7.73
N GLY A 535 22.01 -11.55 -6.49
CA GLY A 535 22.23 -12.71 -5.61
C GLY A 535 21.04 -13.07 -4.70
N PHE A 536 19.86 -12.45 -4.84
CA PHE A 536 18.70 -12.72 -3.97
C PHE A 536 18.33 -14.22 -3.94
N PHE A 537 18.39 -14.90 -5.08
CA PHE A 537 18.07 -16.33 -5.21
C PHE A 537 19.24 -17.25 -4.87
N LYS A 538 20.39 -16.72 -4.40
CA LYS A 538 21.55 -17.52 -4.04
C LYS A 538 21.26 -18.49 -2.89
N GLY A 539 21.72 -19.73 -3.04
CA GLY A 539 21.48 -20.84 -2.13
C GLY A 539 20.11 -21.51 -2.29
N THR A 540 19.28 -21.08 -3.24
CA THR A 540 17.94 -21.66 -3.47
C THR A 540 17.92 -22.63 -4.64
N VAL A 541 16.94 -23.53 -4.68
CA VAL A 541 16.74 -24.47 -5.80
C VAL A 541 16.49 -23.77 -7.16
N VAL A 542 16.13 -22.48 -7.15
CA VAL A 542 15.89 -21.69 -8.37
C VAL A 542 17.08 -20.81 -8.79
N GLU A 543 18.19 -20.79 -8.05
CA GLU A 543 19.36 -19.90 -8.27
C GLU A 543 19.77 -19.81 -9.74
N ALA A 544 20.20 -20.94 -10.33
CA ALA A 544 20.68 -20.98 -11.71
C ALA A 544 19.58 -20.65 -12.75
N ALA A 545 18.30 -20.78 -12.41
CA ALA A 545 17.20 -20.36 -13.29
C ALA A 545 16.97 -18.85 -13.22
N ALA A 546 17.07 -18.25 -12.03
CA ALA A 546 16.99 -16.82 -11.83
C ALA A 546 18.19 -16.08 -12.45
N GLU A 547 19.40 -16.62 -12.34
CA GLU A 547 20.60 -16.08 -13.01
C GLU A 547 20.43 -16.02 -14.54
N ARG A 548 19.94 -17.11 -15.15
CA ARG A 548 19.64 -17.15 -16.60
C ARG A 548 18.57 -16.14 -16.99
N GLU A 549 17.58 -15.89 -16.13
CA GLU A 549 16.53 -14.92 -16.38
C GLU A 549 17.03 -13.47 -16.27
N LEU A 550 17.86 -13.16 -15.28
CA LEU A 550 18.50 -11.85 -15.16
C LEU A 550 19.45 -11.59 -16.34
N ALA A 551 20.20 -12.60 -16.80
CA ALA A 551 21.01 -12.50 -18.00
C ALA A 551 20.17 -12.26 -19.27
N ARG A 552 19.03 -12.96 -19.42
CA ARG A 552 18.05 -12.72 -20.50
C ARG A 552 17.48 -11.30 -20.45
N ALA A 553 17.13 -10.79 -19.27
CA ALA A 553 16.58 -9.45 -19.08
C ALA A 553 17.62 -8.34 -19.39
N ALA A 554 18.88 -8.56 -19.02
CA ALA A 554 19.97 -7.67 -19.39
C ALA A 554 20.17 -7.64 -20.91
N ALA A 555 20.26 -8.81 -21.56
CA ALA A 555 20.44 -8.91 -23.01
C ALA A 555 19.24 -8.41 -23.83
N SER A 556 18.03 -8.35 -23.26
CA SER A 556 16.84 -7.80 -23.91
C SER A 556 16.66 -6.29 -23.70
N THR A 557 17.50 -5.65 -22.89
CA THR A 557 17.51 -4.20 -22.70
C THR A 557 18.42 -3.58 -23.75
N PRO A 558 17.91 -2.78 -24.72
CA PRO A 558 18.78 -2.12 -25.68
C PRO A 558 19.73 -1.15 -24.99
N GLU A 559 20.98 -1.07 -25.45
CA GLU A 559 21.88 0.02 -25.05
C GLU A 559 21.30 1.35 -25.54
N THR A 560 20.55 2.04 -24.68
CA THR A 560 20.16 3.44 -24.89
C THR A 560 21.37 4.34 -24.66
N GLY A 561 22.31 4.26 -25.60
CA GLY A 561 23.56 5.02 -25.59
C GLY A 561 23.29 6.51 -25.57
N HIS A 562 23.64 7.17 -24.47
CA HIS A 562 23.69 8.62 -24.40
C HIS A 562 24.84 9.13 -25.29
N ARG A 563 24.45 9.79 -26.38
CA ARG A 563 25.23 10.79 -27.13
C ARG A 563 24.37 12.04 -27.28
#